data_AF-A0A953UIP5-F1
#
_entry.id   AF-A0A953UIP5-F1
#
_cell.length_a   1.000
_cell.length_b   1.000
_cell.length_c   1.000
_cell.angle_alpha   90.00
_cell.angle_beta   90.00
_cell.angle_gamma   90.00
#
_symmetry.space_group_name_H-M   'P 1'
#
loop_
_entity.id
_entity.type
_entity.pdbx_description
1 polymer ?
#
loop_
_entity_poly.entity_id
_entity_poly.type
_entity_poly.pdbx_seq_one_letter_code
_entity_poly.pdbx_strand_id
1 'polypeptide(L)'
;MAAIKPGAMGSKANPNTKPPEFAGSMAEAMENALNDALSVDGIKPFVVNTNSQDARDRRRMLIAIAVGMVEYLKHNTDGLEILDALKKPTGESIVMNTDPNTL
;
A
#
# COMPACT_ATOMS: atom_id res chain seq x y z
N MET A 1 -1.56 -8.89 16.00
CA MET A 1 -1.16 -7.91 14.98
C MET A 1 -2.42 -7.37 14.32
N ALA A 2 -2.54 -6.06 14.09
CA ALA A 2 -3.71 -5.51 13.41
C ALA A 2 -3.70 -5.93 11.93
N ALA A 3 -4.85 -6.35 11.40
CA ALA A 3 -4.98 -6.72 9.99
C ALA A 3 -4.58 -5.54 9.09
N ILE A 4 -3.81 -5.81 8.03
CA ILE A 4 -3.45 -4.79 7.04
C ILE A 4 -4.72 -4.35 6.33
N LYS A 5 -5.13 -3.11 6.58
CA LYS A 5 -6.26 -2.49 5.92
C LYS A 5 -5.86 -2.10 4.50
N PRO A 6 -6.46 -2.66 3.43
CA PRO A 6 -6.03 -2.36 2.06
C PRO A 6 -6.16 -0.88 1.69
N GLY A 7 -7.20 -0.22 2.23
CA GLY A 7 -7.41 1.21 2.01
C GLY A 7 -8.51 1.54 1.01
N ALA A 8 -9.69 0.93 1.16
CA ALA A 8 -10.75 0.99 0.16
C ALA A 8 -11.08 2.43 -0.30
N MET A 9 -11.66 2.50 -1.50
CA MET A 9 -11.75 3.65 -2.41
C MET A 9 -12.34 4.96 -1.84
N GLY A 10 -12.93 4.93 -0.64
CA GLY A 10 -13.95 5.88 -0.23
C GLY A 10 -15.16 5.82 -1.17
N SER A 11 -16.35 6.15 -0.67
CA SER A 11 -17.49 6.37 -1.57
C SER A 11 -17.36 7.73 -2.23
N LYS A 12 -17.79 7.87 -3.50
CA LYS A 12 -18.02 9.21 -4.12
C LYS A 12 -18.96 10.06 -3.25
N ALA A 13 -19.89 9.41 -2.55
CA ALA A 13 -20.85 10.06 -1.65
C ALA A 13 -20.24 10.39 -0.28
N ASN A 14 -19.00 10.00 0.02
CA ASN A 14 -18.36 10.32 1.29
C ASN A 14 -17.94 11.80 1.30
N PRO A 15 -18.47 12.62 2.23
CA PRO A 15 -18.14 14.04 2.31
C PRO A 15 -16.72 14.28 2.83
N ASN A 16 -16.08 13.27 3.43
CA ASN A 16 -14.74 13.41 3.97
C ASN A 16 -13.70 13.46 2.84
N THR A 17 -12.85 14.47 2.89
CA THR A 17 -11.70 14.64 1.99
C THR A 17 -10.68 13.51 2.15
N LYS A 18 -10.62 12.92 3.35
CA LYS A 18 -9.89 11.69 3.64
C LYS A 18 -10.90 10.63 4.11
N PRO A 19 -11.41 9.77 3.22
CA PRO A 19 -12.37 8.73 3.60
C PRO A 19 -11.81 7.86 4.73
N PRO A 20 -12.62 7.48 5.74
CA PRO A 20 -12.16 6.62 6.83
C PRO A 20 -11.55 5.31 6.34
N GLU A 21 -12.00 4.80 5.19
CA GLU A 21 -11.49 3.60 4.54
C GLU A 21 -10.05 3.77 4.04
N PHE A 22 -9.64 4.99 3.68
CA PHE A 22 -8.29 5.31 3.25
C PHE A 22 -7.37 5.64 4.44
N ALA A 23 -7.89 6.25 5.51
CA ALA A 23 -7.09 6.57 6.69
C ALA A 23 -6.54 5.32 7.41
N GLY A 24 -5.25 5.34 7.74
CA GLY A 24 -4.52 4.26 8.39
C GLY A 24 -4.38 3.00 7.52
N SER A 25 -4.39 3.14 6.20
CA SER A 25 -4.38 2.01 5.27
C SER A 25 -3.05 1.81 4.56
N MET A 26 -2.89 0.63 3.95
CA MET A 26 -1.77 0.34 3.05
C MET A 26 -1.74 1.30 1.86
N ALA A 27 -2.91 1.60 1.26
CA ALA A 27 -2.99 2.59 0.19
C ALA A 27 -2.48 3.98 0.62
N GLU A 28 -2.76 4.39 1.87
CA GLU A 28 -2.23 5.65 2.41
C GLU A 28 -0.70 5.59 2.56
N ALA A 29 -0.16 4.51 3.12
CA ALA A 29 1.29 4.35 3.25
C ALA A 29 2.00 4.38 1.89
N MET A 30 1.44 3.70 0.89
CA MET A 30 1.96 3.69 -0.48
C MET A 30 1.85 5.06 -1.17
N GLU A 31 0.74 5.77 -0.96
CA GLU A 31 0.55 7.11 -1.53
C GLU A 31 1.51 8.14 -0.91
N ASN A 32 1.79 8.03 0.39
CA ASN A 32 2.81 8.84 1.06
C ASN A 32 4.21 8.53 0.52
N ALA A 33 4.57 7.25 0.39
CA ALA A 33 5.87 6.85 -0.18
C ALA A 33 6.05 7.34 -1.63
N LEU A 34 5.00 7.30 -2.45
CA LEU A 34 5.03 7.88 -3.79
C LEU A 34 5.29 9.39 -3.75
N ASN A 35 4.58 10.12 -2.88
CA ASN A 35 4.76 11.56 -2.75
C ASN A 35 6.15 11.95 -2.23
N ASP A 36 6.73 11.15 -1.34
CA ASP A 36 8.12 11.34 -0.88
C ASP A 36 9.09 11.18 -2.05
N ALA A 37 8.93 10.14 -2.87
CA ALA A 37 9.75 9.92 -4.06
C ALA A 37 9.62 11.09 -5.08
N LEU A 38 8.40 11.54 -5.36
CA LEU A 38 8.17 12.70 -6.24
C LEU A 38 8.85 13.96 -5.70
N SER A 39 8.79 14.18 -4.39
CA SER A 39 9.42 15.34 -3.75
C SER A 39 10.95 15.32 -3.90
N VAL A 40 11.56 14.14 -3.74
CA VAL A 40 13.01 13.94 -3.94
C VAL A 40 13.41 14.29 -5.38
N ASP A 41 12.56 13.98 -6.36
CA ASP A 41 12.79 14.29 -7.78
C ASP A 41 12.39 15.72 -8.18
N GLY A 42 11.97 16.56 -7.21
CA GLY A 42 11.52 17.94 -7.47
C GLY A 42 10.18 18.03 -8.20
N ILE A 43 9.41 16.94 -8.25
CA ILE A 43 8.09 16.86 -8.88
C ILE A 43 7.03 17.21 -7.84
N LYS A 44 6.02 17.98 -8.25
CA LYS A 44 4.91 18.36 -7.36
C LYS A 44 4.15 17.11 -6.88
N PRO A 45 4.04 16.88 -5.56
CA PRO A 45 3.29 15.74 -5.02
C PRO A 45 1.79 15.81 -5.29
N PHE A 46 1.13 14.66 -5.22
CA PHE A 46 -0.32 14.58 -5.30
C PHE A 46 -0.98 15.07 -4.01
N VAL A 47 -2.16 15.68 -4.14
CA VAL A 47 -2.99 16.03 -2.98
C VAL A 47 -3.57 14.75 -2.40
N VAL A 48 -3.11 14.38 -1.20
CA VAL A 48 -3.52 13.16 -0.49
C VAL A 48 -4.90 13.31 0.15
N ASN A 49 -5.19 14.48 0.72
CA ASN A 49 -6.44 14.77 1.42
C ASN A 49 -7.54 15.23 0.45
N THR A 50 -7.87 14.37 -0.51
CA THR A 50 -9.01 14.59 -1.41
C THR A 50 -9.75 13.29 -1.70
N ASN A 51 -11.05 13.42 -1.98
CA ASN A 51 -11.91 12.35 -2.45
C ASN A 51 -12.29 12.57 -3.93
N SER A 52 -11.43 13.23 -4.70
CA SER A 52 -11.61 13.41 -6.15
C SER A 52 -11.57 12.07 -6.88
N GLN A 53 -12.09 12.04 -8.11
CA GLN A 53 -12.01 10.84 -8.95
C GLN A 53 -10.55 10.40 -9.16
N ASP A 54 -9.66 11.32 -9.49
CA ASP A 54 -8.23 11.03 -9.69
C ASP A 54 -7.57 10.41 -8.45
N ALA A 55 -7.92 10.88 -7.25
CA ALA A 55 -7.39 10.29 -6.01
C ALA A 55 -7.94 8.88 -5.79
N ARG A 56 -9.22 8.64 -6.07
CA ARG A 56 -9.79 7.28 -6.00
C ARG A 56 -9.16 6.35 -7.03
N ASP A 57 -8.93 6.82 -8.25
CA ASP A 57 -8.32 6.04 -9.33
C ASP A 57 -6.86 5.70 -9.02
N ARG A 58 -6.08 6.66 -8.51
CA ARG A 58 -4.72 6.41 -8.03
C ARG A 58 -4.69 5.38 -6.90
N ARG A 59 -5.56 5.52 -5.89
CA ARG A 59 -5.66 4.55 -4.78
C ARG A 59 -6.01 3.14 -5.28
N ARG A 60 -6.91 3.02 -6.27
CA ARG A 60 -7.22 1.73 -6.93
C ARG A 60 -6.00 1.10 -7.56
N MET A 61 -5.21 1.91 -8.27
CA MET A 61 -3.97 1.45 -8.89
C MET A 61 -2.96 0.96 -7.84
N LEU A 62 -2.76 1.72 -6.75
CA LEU A 62 -1.85 1.31 -5.67
C LEU A 62 -2.28 -0.01 -5.02
N ILE A 63 -3.59 -0.17 -4.76
CA ILE A 63 -4.14 -1.42 -4.22
C ILE A 63 -3.96 -2.58 -5.21
N ALA A 64 -4.22 -2.37 -6.50
CA ALA A 64 -4.05 -3.40 -7.51
C ALA A 64 -2.58 -3.88 -7.61
N ILE A 65 -1.62 -2.94 -7.52
CA ILE A 65 -0.19 -3.26 -7.47
C ILE A 65 0.12 -4.08 -6.22
N ALA A 66 -0.36 -3.65 -5.04
CA ALA A 66 -0.14 -4.38 -3.80
C ALA A 66 -0.68 -5.81 -3.85
N VAL A 67 -1.94 -5.98 -4.31
CA VAL A 67 -2.55 -7.30 -4.47
C VAL A 67 -1.78 -8.15 -5.48
N GLY A 68 -1.39 -7.58 -6.62
CA GLY A 68 -0.58 -8.28 -7.63
C GLY A 68 0.78 -8.72 -7.10
N MET A 69 1.45 -7.89 -6.28
CA MET A 69 2.68 -8.26 -5.60
C MET A 69 2.45 -9.43 -4.62
N VAL A 70 1.43 -9.35 -3.77
CA VAL A 70 1.10 -10.44 -2.83
C VAL A 70 0.85 -11.75 -3.56
N GLU A 71 0.04 -11.73 -4.62
CA GLU A 71 -0.23 -12.93 -5.42
C GLU A 71 1.02 -13.44 -6.14
N TYR A 72 1.86 -12.56 -6.68
CA TYR A 72 3.14 -12.97 -7.26
C TYR A 72 4.03 -13.68 -6.24
N LEU A 73 4.14 -13.11 -5.03
CA LEU A 73 5.02 -13.64 -3.97
C LEU A 73 4.54 -14.96 -3.39
N LYS A 74 3.22 -15.19 -3.32
CA LYS A 74 2.66 -16.49 -2.96
C LYS A 74 3.13 -17.61 -3.88
N HIS A 75 3.33 -17.29 -5.16
CA HIS A 75 3.78 -18.24 -6.18
C HIS A 75 5.31 -18.25 -6.38
N ASN A 76 6.02 -17.28 -5.79
CA ASN A 76 7.47 -17.08 -5.94
C ASN A 76 8.05 -16.71 -4.56
N THR A 77 8.00 -17.64 -3.62
CA THR A 77 8.35 -17.41 -2.21
C THR A 77 9.84 -17.13 -1.97
N ASP A 78 10.68 -17.43 -2.95
CA ASP A 78 12.10 -17.07 -3.06
C ASP A 78 12.33 -15.71 -3.76
N GLY A 79 11.26 -15.06 -4.25
CA GLY A 79 11.35 -13.81 -5.00
C GLY A 79 11.60 -12.55 -4.15
N LEU A 80 11.50 -12.64 -2.82
CA LEU A 80 11.84 -11.55 -1.90
C LEU A 80 12.83 -12.01 -0.85
N GLU A 81 14.06 -11.51 -0.94
CA GLU A 81 15.05 -11.62 0.12
C GLU A 81 15.12 -10.31 0.89
N ILE A 82 14.93 -10.39 2.21
CA ILE A 82 15.28 -9.28 3.10
C ILE A 82 16.78 -9.34 3.34
N LEU A 83 17.47 -8.25 3.00
CA LEU A 83 18.90 -8.12 3.19
C LEU A 83 19.20 -7.18 4.36
N ASP A 84 20.27 -7.46 5.11
CA ASP A 84 20.78 -6.55 6.13
C ASP A 84 21.48 -5.33 5.50
N ALA A 85 21.98 -4.43 6.35
CA ALA A 85 22.73 -3.25 5.91
C ALA A 85 24.02 -3.58 5.12
N LEU A 86 24.48 -4.83 5.18
CA LEU A 86 25.65 -5.35 4.47
C LEU A 86 25.27 -6.18 3.24
N LYS A 87 24.00 -6.14 2.81
CA LYS A 87 23.42 -6.90 1.70
C LYS A 87 23.49 -8.42 1.86
N LYS A 88 23.54 -8.93 3.09
CA LYS A 88 23.47 -10.37 3.37
C LYS A 88 22.02 -10.78 3.64
N PRO A 89 21.57 -11.96 3.16
CA PRO A 89 20.26 -12.48 3.50
C PRO A 89 20.11 -12.60 5.01
N THR A 90 19.06 -12.00 5.57
CA THR A 90 18.80 -12.06 7.03
C THR A 90 18.25 -13.41 7.47
N GLY A 91 17.75 -14.22 6.53
CA GLY A 91 16.98 -15.43 6.82
C GLY A 91 15.56 -15.15 7.29
N GLU A 92 15.14 -13.88 7.33
CA GLU A 92 13.76 -13.49 7.62
C GLU A 92 12.90 -13.63 6.35
N SER A 93 11.72 -14.23 6.49
CA SER A 93 10.74 -14.36 5.42
C SER A 93 9.47 -13.58 5.76
N ILE A 94 8.86 -12.95 4.75
CA ILE A 94 7.57 -12.29 4.91
C ILE A 94 6.48 -13.36 4.90
N VAL A 95 5.91 -13.66 6.07
CA VAL A 95 4.72 -14.52 6.17
C VAL A 95 3.47 -13.64 6.00
N MET A 96 2.81 -13.77 4.86
CA MET A 96 1.53 -13.10 4.60
C MET A 96 0.39 -14.02 5.03
N ASN A 97 -0.31 -13.69 6.12
CA ASN A 97 -1.55 -14.38 6.46
C ASN A 97 -2.66 -13.95 5.51
N THR A 98 -3.21 -14.91 4.76
CA THR A 98 -4.24 -14.68 3.73
C THR A 98 -5.66 -15.00 4.21
N ASP A 99 -5.82 -15.45 5.45
CA ASP A 99 -7.12 -15.76 6.05
C ASP A 99 -7.41 -14.81 7.24
N PRO A 100 -8.40 -13.90 7.11
CA PRO A 100 -8.76 -12.97 8.19
C PRO A 100 -9.52 -13.64 9.35
N ASN A 101 -9.93 -14.91 9.24
CA ASN A 101 -10.81 -15.57 10.22
C ASN A 101 -10.10 -16.58 11.14
N THR A 102 -8.78 -16.74 11.05
CA THR A 102 -8.01 -17.63 11.94
C THR A 102 -7.15 -16.82 12.92
N LEU A 103 -7.82 -16.23 13.92
CA LEU A 103 -7.23 -15.79 15.19
C LEU A 103 -8.21 -16.08 16.34
#